data_AF-A0AAD7GP68-F1
#
_entry.id   AF-A0AAD7GP68-F1
#
_cell.length_a   1.000
_cell.length_b   1.000
_cell.length_c   1.000
_cell.angle_alpha   90.00
_cell.angle_beta   90.00
_cell.angle_gamma   90.00
#
_symmetry.space_group_name_H-M   'P 1'
#
loop_
_entity.id
_entity.type
_entity.pdbx_description
1 polymer ?
#
loop_
_entity_poly.entity_id
_entity_poly.type
_entity_poly.pdbx_seq_one_letter_code
_entity_poly.pdbx_strand_id
1 'polypeptide(L)'
;MLSMHSSVFRDMFTLPLPPNNEEMIENCPVVVLSGDTAQDWSLLLEALFPKSYSTELPNLELLAAMLRLGKKYDFPRFREDSVRWLKQDFSSTLEEYDEHDAEFNFKLEDTTSTYLFIASLAREIGLPSLLPLCYAEVVTDYEGEAMKKILDLNDSSVNTIDRLACLAGHHKLLNLQSTTMFAWLDLDMESAHIPTENCRQSIACGAAIKKIFIDISRQHPPPIMILNPWDKDWDASLCSSCRKKAKKLHDTGRETCWEAMPAAFGLPEWAELKSLDFE
;
A
#
# COMPACT_ATOMS: atom_id res chain seq x y z
N MET A 1 31.25 1.32 -16.57
CA MET A 1 30.25 1.70 -15.54
C MET A 1 29.06 0.75 -15.58
N LEU A 2 28.27 0.70 -16.66
CA LEU A 2 27.12 -0.21 -16.75
C LEU A 2 27.46 -1.69 -16.45
N SER A 3 28.50 -2.26 -17.06
CA SER A 3 28.94 -3.64 -16.79
C SER A 3 29.42 -3.91 -15.35
N MET A 4 29.74 -2.86 -14.59
CA MET A 4 30.10 -3.02 -13.17
C MET A 4 28.86 -3.19 -12.29
N HIS A 5 27.72 -2.64 -12.72
CA HIS A 5 26.49 -2.59 -11.91
C HIS A 5 25.38 -3.49 -12.45
N SER A 6 25.48 -3.93 -13.71
CA SER A 6 24.52 -4.83 -14.34
C SER A 6 25.20 -6.04 -14.96
N SER A 7 24.65 -7.23 -14.66
CA SER A 7 25.10 -8.48 -15.29
C SER A 7 24.73 -8.52 -16.76
N VAL A 8 23.53 -8.07 -17.12
CA VAL A 8 23.06 -8.03 -18.51
C VAL A 8 23.97 -7.18 -19.38
N PHE A 9 24.38 -5.98 -18.93
CA PHE A 9 25.31 -5.14 -19.69
C PHE A 9 26.74 -5.67 -19.69
N ARG A 10 27.15 -6.40 -18.65
CA ARG A 10 28.44 -7.10 -18.66
C ARG A 10 28.46 -8.15 -19.76
N ASP A 11 27.42 -8.98 -19.84
CA ASP A 11 27.33 -10.04 -20.84
C ASP A 11 27.12 -9.46 -22.24
N MET A 12 26.24 -8.48 -22.39
CA MET A 12 25.95 -7.81 -23.67
C MET A 12 27.20 -7.23 -24.33
N PHE A 13 28.13 -6.63 -23.56
CA PHE A 13 29.37 -6.08 -24.11
C PHE A 13 30.43 -7.14 -24.44
N THR A 14 30.22 -8.40 -24.05
CA THR A 14 31.10 -9.52 -24.46
C THR A 14 30.64 -10.18 -25.75
N LEU A 15 29.39 -9.96 -26.16
CA LEU A 15 28.84 -10.57 -27.37
C LEU A 15 29.35 -9.87 -28.62
N PRO A 16 29.66 -10.62 -29.70
CA PRO A 16 29.97 -10.02 -30.98
C PRO A 16 28.74 -9.29 -31.50
N LEU A 17 28.95 -8.08 -32.01
CA LEU A 17 27.88 -7.28 -32.60
C LEU A 17 27.33 -7.99 -33.84
N PRO A 18 26.03 -7.85 -34.15
CA PRO A 18 25.47 -8.36 -35.38
C PRO A 18 26.26 -7.84 -36.59
N PRO A 19 26.54 -8.69 -37.60
CA PRO A 19 27.36 -8.29 -38.76
C PRO A 19 26.75 -7.13 -39.58
N ASN A 20 25.46 -6.84 -39.39
CA ASN A 20 24.73 -5.75 -40.05
C ASN A 20 24.41 -4.58 -39.11
N ASN A 21 25.12 -4.41 -37.98
CA ASN A 21 24.92 -3.24 -37.11
C ASN A 21 25.59 -2.01 -37.75
N GLU A 22 24.91 -1.41 -38.73
CA GLU A 22 25.42 -0.28 -39.52
C GLU A 22 25.32 1.07 -38.79
N GLU A 23 24.49 1.15 -37.75
CA GLU A 23 24.25 2.40 -37.03
C GLU A 23 25.34 2.63 -35.96
N MET A 24 26.12 3.69 -36.17
CA MET A 24 27.25 4.09 -35.35
C MET A 24 27.10 5.55 -34.95
N ILE A 25 27.32 5.85 -33.66
CA ILE A 25 27.39 7.21 -33.14
C ILE A 25 28.79 7.39 -32.54
N GLU A 26 29.53 8.40 -33.01
CA GLU A 26 30.91 8.66 -32.56
C GLU A 26 31.84 7.44 -32.62
N ASN A 27 31.69 6.61 -33.67
CA ASN A 27 32.39 5.32 -33.86
C ASN A 27 32.06 4.25 -32.81
N CYS A 28 31.03 4.45 -32.00
CA CYS A 28 30.49 3.45 -31.10
C CYS A 28 29.27 2.77 -31.74
N PRO A 29 29.15 1.44 -31.61
CA PRO A 29 27.97 0.72 -32.08
C PRO A 29 26.74 1.13 -31.29
N VAL A 30 25.62 1.37 -31.98
CA VAL A 30 24.35 1.67 -31.34
C VAL A 30 23.67 0.36 -30.92
N VAL A 31 23.16 0.34 -29.69
CA VAL A 31 22.31 -0.74 -29.15
C VAL A 31 20.96 -0.16 -28.80
N VAL A 32 19.91 -0.64 -29.45
CA VAL A 32 18.53 -0.20 -29.19
C VAL A 32 17.96 -0.97 -28.01
N LEU A 33 17.61 -0.25 -26.94
CA LEU A 33 17.00 -0.81 -25.74
C LEU A 33 15.46 -0.69 -25.83
N SER A 34 14.85 -1.64 -26.54
CA SER A 34 13.42 -1.61 -26.84
C SER A 34 12.55 -1.72 -25.58
N GLY A 35 11.51 -0.87 -25.50
CA GLY A 35 10.52 -0.88 -24.42
C GLY A 35 10.92 -0.07 -23.18
N ASP A 36 12.06 0.63 -23.20
CA ASP A 36 12.43 1.57 -22.15
C ASP A 36 12.12 3.01 -22.55
N THR A 37 11.96 3.88 -21.55
CA THR A 37 11.90 5.32 -21.77
C THR A 37 13.28 5.96 -21.64
N ALA A 38 13.54 7.02 -22.40
CA ALA A 38 14.75 7.82 -22.24
C ALA A 38 14.82 8.48 -20.85
N GLN A 39 13.66 8.77 -20.25
CA GLN A 39 13.56 9.35 -18.91
C GLN A 39 14.06 8.37 -17.84
N ASP A 40 13.61 7.11 -17.85
CA ASP A 40 14.07 6.10 -16.87
C ASP A 40 15.59 5.93 -16.96
N TRP A 41 16.12 5.88 -18.19
CA TRP A 41 17.56 5.80 -18.43
C TRP A 41 18.31 7.03 -17.94
N SER A 42 17.79 8.23 -18.16
CA SER A 42 18.45 9.47 -17.71
C SER A 42 18.52 9.52 -16.19
N LEU A 43 17.42 9.24 -15.50
CA LEU A 43 17.35 9.17 -14.03
C LEU A 43 18.32 8.13 -13.47
N LEU A 44 18.32 6.91 -14.02
CA LEU A 44 19.17 5.83 -13.54
C LEU A 44 20.65 6.11 -13.81
N LEU A 45 21.00 6.64 -14.99
CA LEU A 45 22.39 6.98 -15.32
C LEU A 45 22.90 8.09 -14.41
N GLU A 46 22.10 9.13 -14.14
CA GLU A 46 22.42 10.16 -13.16
C GLU A 46 22.69 9.55 -11.78
N ALA A 47 21.88 8.61 -11.31
CA ALA A 47 22.08 7.92 -10.04
C ALA A 47 23.33 7.00 -10.02
N LEU A 48 23.73 6.43 -11.17
CA LEU A 48 24.91 5.57 -11.29
C LEU A 48 26.25 6.31 -11.21
N PHE A 49 26.28 7.62 -11.48
CA PHE A 49 27.53 8.36 -11.45
C PHE A 49 28.08 8.45 -10.00
N PRO A 50 29.38 8.19 -9.76
CA PRO A 50 29.93 8.02 -8.40
C PRO A 50 29.77 9.22 -7.45
N LYS A 51 29.49 10.41 -7.97
CA LYS A 51 29.27 11.63 -7.17
C LYS A 51 27.81 11.84 -6.77
N SER A 52 26.88 11.10 -7.37
CA SER A 52 25.43 11.24 -7.23
C SER A 52 24.77 10.00 -6.65
N TYR A 53 25.52 8.92 -6.42
CA TYR A 53 24.98 7.74 -5.72
C TYR A 53 24.71 8.08 -4.25
N SER A 54 23.46 8.42 -3.94
CA SER A 54 22.95 8.60 -2.57
C SER A 54 22.28 7.32 -2.08
N THR A 55 22.40 7.04 -0.79
CA THR A 55 21.60 6.01 -0.10
C THR A 55 20.28 6.57 0.47
N GLU A 56 20.05 7.87 0.25
CA GLU A 56 18.83 8.55 0.64
C GLU A 56 17.64 8.11 -0.21
N LEU A 57 16.46 8.28 0.35
CA LEU A 57 15.20 7.98 -0.31
C LEU A 57 15.07 8.79 -1.63
N PRO A 58 14.85 8.14 -2.78
CA PRO A 58 14.64 8.84 -4.04
C PRO A 58 13.20 9.37 -4.14
N ASN A 59 12.98 10.31 -5.06
CA ASN A 59 11.62 10.62 -5.48
C ASN A 59 10.98 9.42 -6.23
N LEU A 60 9.66 9.46 -6.41
CA LEU A 60 8.91 8.34 -6.97
C LEU A 60 9.28 8.02 -8.43
N GLU A 61 9.67 9.03 -9.21
CA GLU A 61 10.11 8.85 -10.60
C GLU A 61 11.41 8.04 -10.67
N LEU A 62 12.41 8.40 -9.87
CA LEU A 62 13.68 7.68 -9.79
C LEU A 62 13.47 6.28 -9.20
N LEU A 63 12.61 6.12 -8.19
CA LEU A 63 12.25 4.80 -7.66
C LEU A 63 11.68 3.89 -8.76
N ALA A 64 10.75 4.40 -9.57
CA ALA A 64 10.14 3.64 -10.66
C ALA A 64 11.17 3.26 -11.73
N ALA A 65 12.04 4.19 -12.13
CA ALA A 65 13.13 3.93 -13.07
C ALA A 65 14.09 2.85 -12.54
N MET A 66 14.48 2.95 -11.26
CA MET A 66 15.33 1.97 -10.58
C MET A 66 14.72 0.57 -10.55
N LEU A 67 13.41 0.46 -10.30
CA LEU A 67 12.71 -0.83 -10.26
C LEU A 67 12.56 -1.44 -11.65
N ARG A 68 12.10 -0.67 -12.64
CA ARG A 68 11.91 -1.13 -14.03
C ARG A 68 13.21 -1.61 -14.65
N LEU A 69 14.21 -0.73 -14.68
CA LEU A 69 15.50 -1.03 -15.29
C LEU A 69 16.29 -2.01 -14.43
N GLY A 70 16.18 -1.93 -13.10
CA GLY A 70 16.81 -2.87 -12.19
C GLY A 70 16.33 -4.30 -12.36
N LYS A 71 15.03 -4.50 -12.58
CA LYS A 71 14.47 -5.82 -12.93
C LYS A 71 14.93 -6.27 -14.33
N LYS A 72 14.79 -5.41 -15.34
CA LYS A 72 15.01 -5.78 -16.75
C LYS A 72 16.48 -6.03 -17.10
N TYR A 73 17.38 -5.22 -16.55
CA TYR A 73 18.80 -5.27 -16.86
C TYR A 73 19.64 -5.84 -15.72
N ASP A 74 19.01 -6.41 -14.70
CA ASP A 74 19.65 -6.95 -13.51
C ASP A 74 20.66 -5.95 -12.90
N PHE A 75 20.14 -4.88 -12.30
CA PHE A 75 20.90 -4.02 -11.39
C PHE A 75 20.53 -4.37 -9.94
N PRO A 76 21.16 -5.38 -9.30
CA PRO A 76 20.72 -5.91 -8.01
C PRO A 76 20.61 -4.85 -6.94
N ARG A 77 21.60 -3.96 -6.85
CA ARG A 77 21.64 -2.92 -5.82
C ARG A 77 20.45 -1.96 -5.90
N PHE A 78 20.08 -1.53 -7.11
CA PHE A 78 18.92 -0.65 -7.29
C PHE A 78 17.62 -1.36 -6.96
N ARG A 79 17.49 -2.63 -7.36
CA ARG A 79 16.33 -3.45 -7.00
C ARG A 79 16.23 -3.62 -5.48
N GLU A 80 17.32 -3.98 -4.81
CA GLU A 80 17.38 -4.17 -3.35
C GLU A 80 17.09 -2.88 -2.60
N ASP A 81 17.69 -1.76 -3.00
CA ASP A 81 17.47 -0.45 -2.38
C ASP A 81 16.01 0.02 -2.57
N SER A 82 15.46 -0.10 -3.79
CA SER A 82 14.06 0.26 -4.06
C SER A 82 13.06 -0.57 -3.27
N VAL A 83 13.27 -1.88 -3.16
CA VAL A 83 12.40 -2.76 -2.35
C VAL A 83 12.51 -2.41 -0.88
N ARG A 84 13.72 -2.13 -0.40
CA ARG A 84 13.94 -1.72 0.98
C ARG A 84 13.14 -0.46 1.31
N TRP A 85 13.18 0.56 0.46
CA TRP A 85 12.40 1.78 0.67
C TRP A 85 10.89 1.54 0.57
N LEU A 86 10.42 0.75 -0.40
CA LEU A 86 9.00 0.40 -0.49
C LEU A 86 8.51 -0.36 0.75
N LYS A 87 9.30 -1.29 1.28
CA LYS A 87 8.91 -2.05 2.49
C LYS A 87 8.88 -1.22 3.77
N GLN A 88 9.48 -0.02 3.78
CA GLN A 88 9.31 0.91 4.89
C GLN A 88 7.89 1.50 4.90
N ASP A 89 7.35 1.83 3.72
CA ASP A 89 6.02 2.42 3.63
C ASP A 89 4.89 1.37 3.50
N PHE A 90 5.21 0.20 2.95
CA PHE A 90 4.25 -0.86 2.65
C PHE A 90 4.50 -2.07 3.54
N SER A 91 4.12 -1.89 4.80
CA SER A 91 4.20 -2.92 5.84
C SER A 91 3.30 -4.11 5.51
N SER A 92 3.74 -5.29 5.91
CA SER A 92 3.06 -6.53 5.56
C SER A 92 2.44 -7.24 6.77
N THR A 93 2.52 -6.58 7.92
CA THR A 93 1.94 -6.94 9.21
C THR A 93 1.36 -5.68 9.83
N LEU A 94 0.35 -5.84 10.68
CA LEU A 94 -0.31 -4.73 11.33
C LEU A 94 0.61 -4.03 12.33
N GLU A 95 1.47 -4.80 12.99
CA GLU A 95 2.44 -4.30 13.95
C GLU A 95 3.48 -3.39 13.28
N GLU A 96 4.03 -3.82 12.14
CA GLU A 96 4.92 -2.96 11.34
C GLU A 96 4.18 -1.69 10.93
N TYR A 97 2.93 -1.79 10.45
CA TYR A 97 2.15 -0.62 10.04
C TYR A 97 1.95 0.38 11.18
N ASP A 98 1.67 -0.10 12.40
CA ASP A 98 1.49 0.74 13.59
C ASP A 98 2.78 1.40 14.11
N GLU A 99 3.93 0.78 13.84
CA GLU A 99 5.24 1.30 14.25
C GLU A 99 5.75 2.43 13.33
N HIS A 100 5.23 2.53 12.10
CA HIS A 100 5.64 3.57 11.16
C HIS A 100 5.01 4.92 11.52
N ASP A 101 5.84 5.96 11.56
CA ASP A 101 5.37 7.34 11.71
C ASP A 101 4.58 7.75 10.45
N ALA A 102 3.55 8.58 10.63
CA ALA A 102 2.52 8.84 9.62
C ALA A 102 3.01 9.60 8.36
N GLU A 103 4.31 9.92 8.28
CA GLU A 103 4.88 10.63 7.14
C GLU A 103 5.31 9.66 6.04
N PHE A 104 4.34 9.31 5.19
CA PHE A 104 4.55 8.51 3.99
C PHE A 104 5.68 9.10 3.12
N ASN A 105 6.69 8.29 2.80
CA ASN A 105 7.95 8.78 2.24
C ASN A 105 7.83 9.20 0.76
N PHE A 106 6.94 8.54 0.00
CA PHE A 106 6.71 8.85 -1.41
C PHE A 106 5.51 9.78 -1.58
N LYS A 107 5.64 10.91 -2.28
CA LYS A 107 4.47 11.79 -2.52
C LYS A 107 4.47 12.30 -3.96
N LEU A 108 3.33 12.13 -4.65
CA LEU A 108 2.96 12.90 -5.84
C LEU A 108 2.17 14.15 -5.42
N GLU A 109 1.48 14.79 -6.39
CA GLU A 109 0.60 15.94 -6.16
C GLU A 109 -0.48 15.64 -5.11
N ASP A 110 -1.01 14.40 -5.10
CA ASP A 110 -1.96 13.92 -4.11
C ASP A 110 -1.69 12.46 -3.70
N THR A 111 -2.14 12.13 -2.49
CA THR A 111 -1.95 10.83 -1.84
C THR A 111 -2.59 9.67 -2.64
N THR A 112 -3.79 9.87 -3.20
CA THR A 112 -4.51 8.83 -3.95
C THR A 112 -3.74 8.47 -5.21
N SER A 113 -3.32 9.47 -6.00
CA SER A 113 -2.53 9.25 -7.21
C SER A 113 -1.21 8.54 -6.89
N THR A 114 -0.62 8.81 -5.72
CA THR A 114 0.60 8.14 -5.28
C THR A 114 0.38 6.64 -5.07
N TYR A 115 -0.63 6.24 -4.29
CA TYR A 115 -0.93 4.83 -4.05
C TYR A 115 -1.36 4.09 -5.32
N LEU A 116 -2.14 4.72 -6.20
CA LEU A 116 -2.53 4.13 -7.49
C LEU A 116 -1.35 3.98 -8.45
N PHE A 117 -0.42 4.94 -8.46
CA PHE A 117 0.82 4.80 -9.21
C PHE A 117 1.65 3.64 -8.69
N ILE A 118 1.81 3.51 -7.37
CA ILE A 118 2.56 2.42 -6.75
C ILE A 118 1.88 1.06 -7.01
N ALA A 119 0.55 0.97 -6.96
CA ALA A 119 -0.18 -0.23 -7.33
C ALA A 119 0.05 -0.64 -8.80
N SER A 120 0.07 0.34 -9.71
CA SER A 120 0.39 0.10 -11.12
C SER A 120 1.83 -0.40 -11.28
N LEU A 121 2.79 0.26 -10.63
CA LEU A 121 4.19 -0.12 -10.65
C LEU A 121 4.40 -1.51 -10.05
N ALA A 122 3.75 -1.82 -8.93
CA ALA A 122 3.79 -3.12 -8.26
C ALA A 122 3.39 -4.26 -9.20
N ARG A 123 2.32 -4.09 -9.99
CA ARG A 123 1.96 -5.08 -11.01
C ARG A 123 2.98 -5.19 -12.13
N GLU A 124 3.51 -4.06 -12.59
CA GLU A 124 4.50 -4.01 -13.67
C GLU A 124 5.77 -4.80 -13.29
N ILE A 125 6.25 -4.62 -12.06
CA ILE A 125 7.51 -5.21 -11.59
C ILE A 125 7.33 -6.53 -10.84
N GLY A 126 6.11 -6.99 -10.59
CA GLY A 126 5.83 -8.22 -9.87
C GLY A 126 6.09 -8.10 -8.37
N LEU A 127 5.53 -7.08 -7.72
CA LEU A 127 5.51 -6.89 -6.28
C LEU A 127 4.06 -6.88 -5.74
N PRO A 128 3.28 -7.95 -5.94
CA PRO A 128 1.86 -7.95 -5.58
C PRO A 128 1.61 -7.77 -4.08
N SER A 129 2.61 -7.99 -3.20
CA SER A 129 2.48 -7.75 -1.76
C SER A 129 2.19 -6.30 -1.37
N LEU A 130 2.47 -5.33 -2.26
CA LEU A 130 2.19 -3.91 -2.03
C LEU A 130 0.72 -3.54 -2.27
N LEU A 131 0.00 -4.35 -3.06
CA LEU A 131 -1.34 -4.01 -3.55
C LEU A 131 -2.39 -3.87 -2.44
N PRO A 132 -2.46 -4.75 -1.41
CA PRO A 132 -3.48 -4.62 -0.36
C PRO A 132 -3.43 -3.26 0.33
N LEU A 133 -2.25 -2.79 0.73
CA LEU A 133 -2.10 -1.49 1.39
C LEU A 133 -2.34 -0.32 0.43
N CYS A 134 -1.86 -0.39 -0.82
CA CYS A 134 -2.18 0.65 -1.82
C CYS A 134 -3.69 0.84 -1.95
N TYR A 135 -4.46 -0.25 -2.03
CA TYR A 135 -5.91 -0.16 -2.16
C TYR A 135 -6.59 0.24 -0.86
N ALA A 136 -6.10 -0.23 0.28
CA ALA A 136 -6.63 0.14 1.59
C ALA A 136 -6.56 1.65 1.80
N GLU A 137 -5.38 2.23 1.61
CA GLU A 137 -5.14 3.67 1.75
C GLU A 137 -6.02 4.50 0.81
N VAL A 138 -6.26 4.02 -0.41
CA VAL A 138 -7.17 4.66 -1.38
C VAL A 138 -8.63 4.63 -0.89
N VAL A 139 -9.11 3.51 -0.33
CA VAL A 139 -10.51 3.38 0.09
C VAL A 139 -10.79 3.94 1.49
N THR A 140 -9.75 4.16 2.31
CA THR A 140 -9.86 4.82 3.62
C THR A 140 -9.81 6.35 3.54
N ASP A 141 -9.67 6.94 2.34
CA ASP A 141 -9.72 8.39 2.13
C ASP A 141 -11.07 8.97 2.60
N TYR A 142 -10.99 9.77 3.66
CA TYR A 142 -12.15 10.33 4.35
C TYR A 142 -12.80 11.48 3.56
N GLU A 143 -12.04 12.16 2.69
CA GLU A 143 -12.53 13.29 1.90
C GLU A 143 -13.36 12.82 0.69
N GLY A 144 -13.25 11.55 0.32
CA GLY A 144 -13.99 10.92 -0.77
C GLY A 144 -13.51 11.35 -2.16
N GLU A 145 -12.40 12.10 -2.25
CA GLU A 145 -11.77 12.49 -3.52
C GLU A 145 -11.19 11.26 -4.22
N ALA A 146 -10.66 10.31 -3.45
CA ALA A 146 -10.16 9.05 -3.97
C ALA A 146 -11.26 8.29 -4.74
N MET A 147 -12.45 8.19 -4.15
CA MET A 147 -13.57 7.49 -4.78
C MET A 147 -14.08 8.21 -6.02
N LYS A 148 -14.06 9.56 -6.07
CA LYS A 148 -14.38 10.29 -7.29
C LYS A 148 -13.40 9.96 -8.41
N LYS A 149 -12.10 9.92 -8.12
CA LYS A 149 -11.05 9.52 -9.08
C LYS A 149 -11.24 8.08 -9.56
N ILE A 150 -11.52 7.15 -8.65
CA ILE A 150 -11.83 5.74 -8.96
C ILE A 150 -13.08 5.59 -9.84
N LEU A 151 -14.07 6.47 -9.70
CA LEU A 151 -15.32 6.44 -10.48
C LEU A 151 -15.25 7.21 -11.81
N ASP A 152 -14.27 8.12 -11.99
CA ASP A 152 -14.12 8.85 -13.26
C ASP A 152 -13.55 7.94 -14.35
N LEU A 153 -14.44 7.33 -15.14
CA LEU A 153 -14.08 6.40 -16.22
C LEU A 153 -13.26 7.04 -17.35
N ASN A 154 -13.17 8.38 -17.41
CA ASN A 154 -12.35 9.08 -18.40
C ASN A 154 -10.90 9.26 -17.96
N ASP A 155 -10.60 9.07 -16.67
CA ASP A 155 -9.24 9.17 -16.14
C ASP A 155 -8.42 7.92 -16.51
N SER A 156 -7.67 7.98 -17.61
CA SER A 156 -6.82 6.88 -18.06
C SER A 156 -5.59 6.64 -17.16
N SER A 157 -5.33 7.49 -16.16
CA SER A 157 -4.22 7.28 -15.21
C SER A 157 -4.47 6.12 -14.24
N VAL A 158 -5.73 5.73 -14.04
CA VAL A 158 -6.11 4.64 -13.13
C VAL A 158 -6.45 3.38 -13.91
N ASN A 159 -5.72 2.30 -13.64
CA ASN A 159 -5.92 1.02 -14.29
C ASN A 159 -7.32 0.44 -13.95
N THR A 160 -7.98 -0.18 -14.94
CA THR A 160 -9.29 -0.82 -14.72
C THR A 160 -9.26 -1.88 -13.63
N ILE A 161 -8.15 -2.61 -13.48
CA ILE A 161 -7.98 -3.63 -12.44
C ILE A 161 -7.97 -2.97 -11.05
N ASP A 162 -7.27 -1.85 -10.87
CA ASP A 162 -7.28 -1.09 -9.61
C ASP A 162 -8.69 -0.62 -9.25
N ARG A 163 -9.41 -0.08 -10.24
CA ARG A 163 -10.77 0.42 -10.03
C ARG A 163 -11.67 -0.69 -9.51
N LEU A 164 -11.64 -1.85 -10.16
CA LEU A 164 -12.46 -2.99 -9.75
C LEU A 164 -12.07 -3.50 -8.36
N ALA A 165 -10.78 -3.57 -8.05
CA ALA A 165 -10.28 -3.97 -6.74
C ALA A 165 -10.77 -3.00 -5.66
N CYS A 166 -10.53 -1.68 -5.81
CA CYS A 166 -10.96 -0.67 -4.84
C CYS A 166 -12.48 -0.65 -4.64
N LEU A 167 -13.27 -0.73 -5.72
CA LEU A 167 -14.74 -0.76 -5.63
C LEU A 167 -15.26 -2.02 -4.90
N ALA A 168 -14.71 -3.19 -5.21
CA ALA A 168 -15.08 -4.43 -4.55
C ALA A 168 -14.64 -4.45 -3.08
N GLY A 169 -13.42 -3.98 -2.82
CA GLY A 169 -12.84 -3.87 -1.49
C GLY A 169 -13.63 -2.91 -0.60
N HIS A 170 -14.02 -1.74 -1.10
CA HIS A 170 -14.75 -0.74 -0.34
C HIS A 170 -16.01 -1.31 0.32
N HIS A 171 -16.86 -2.02 -0.45
CA HIS A 171 -18.06 -2.64 0.10
C HIS A 171 -17.74 -3.75 1.12
N LYS A 172 -16.80 -4.63 0.79
CA LYS A 172 -16.44 -5.77 1.65
C LYS A 172 -15.80 -5.31 2.95
N LEU A 173 -14.95 -4.29 2.93
CA LEU A 173 -14.28 -3.75 4.12
C LEU A 173 -15.25 -3.04 5.05
N LEU A 174 -16.25 -2.31 4.54
CA LEU A 174 -17.34 -1.77 5.35
C LEU A 174 -18.12 -2.85 6.11
N ASN A 175 -18.39 -3.99 5.45
CA ASN A 175 -19.05 -5.12 6.10
C ASN A 175 -18.12 -5.87 7.08
N LEU A 176 -16.84 -5.98 6.73
CA LEU A 176 -15.85 -6.64 7.57
C LEU A 176 -15.63 -5.88 8.87
N GLN A 177 -15.42 -4.55 8.80
CA GLN A 177 -15.20 -3.74 10.00
C GLN A 177 -16.42 -3.73 10.92
N SER A 178 -17.65 -3.75 10.37
CA SER A 178 -18.87 -3.70 11.19
C SER A 178 -19.09 -5.00 11.96
N THR A 179 -18.73 -6.14 11.36
CA THR A 179 -18.90 -7.49 11.95
C THR A 179 -17.71 -7.95 12.79
N THR A 180 -16.58 -7.26 12.73
CA THR A 180 -15.35 -7.62 13.46
C THR A 180 -14.86 -6.47 14.35
N MET A 181 -14.13 -5.50 13.79
CA MET A 181 -13.52 -4.35 14.50
C MET A 181 -14.53 -3.55 15.34
N PHE A 182 -15.76 -3.38 14.86
CA PHE A 182 -16.85 -2.68 15.54
C PHE A 182 -17.92 -3.60 16.13
N ALA A 183 -17.67 -4.90 16.20
CA ALA A 183 -18.61 -5.85 16.82
C ALA A 183 -18.92 -5.51 18.29
N TRP A 184 -18.00 -4.83 18.99
CA TRP A 184 -18.20 -4.36 20.37
C TRP A 184 -19.23 -3.22 20.50
N LEU A 185 -19.65 -2.61 19.39
CA LEU A 185 -20.73 -1.61 19.35
C LEU A 185 -22.12 -2.24 19.28
N ASP A 186 -22.20 -3.51 18.89
CA ASP A 186 -23.46 -4.25 18.84
C ASP A 186 -23.83 -4.74 20.25
N LEU A 187 -24.91 -4.17 20.79
CA LEU A 187 -25.39 -4.50 22.14
C LEU A 187 -26.12 -5.86 22.19
N ASP A 188 -26.56 -6.36 21.05
CA ASP A 188 -27.33 -7.60 20.94
C ASP A 188 -26.42 -8.82 20.68
N MET A 189 -25.13 -8.59 20.42
CA MET A 189 -24.11 -9.64 20.25
C MET A 189 -23.66 -10.24 21.60
N GLU A 190 -24.03 -11.49 21.87
CA GLU A 190 -23.70 -12.19 23.12
C GLU A 190 -22.19 -12.32 23.37
N SER A 191 -21.39 -12.63 22.34
CA SER A 191 -19.94 -12.81 22.43
C SER A 191 -19.18 -11.50 22.67
N ALA A 192 -19.74 -10.38 22.21
CA ALA A 192 -19.16 -9.05 22.31
C ALA A 192 -19.81 -8.19 23.41
N HIS A 193 -20.68 -8.76 24.26
CA HIS A 193 -21.58 -7.99 25.12
C HIS A 193 -20.85 -6.97 26.02
N ILE A 194 -21.14 -5.69 25.81
CA ILE A 194 -20.79 -4.57 26.69
C ILE A 194 -22.12 -3.83 26.97
N PRO A 195 -22.42 -3.40 28.20
CA PRO A 195 -21.60 -3.39 29.42
C PRO A 195 -21.19 -4.76 29.97
N THR A 196 -20.00 -4.83 30.58
CA THR A 196 -19.50 -6.07 31.21
C THR A 196 -20.21 -6.36 32.54
N GLU A 197 -20.13 -7.60 33.03
CA GLU A 197 -20.63 -7.99 34.36
C GLU A 197 -20.02 -7.17 35.50
N ASN A 198 -18.78 -6.71 35.33
CA ASN A 198 -18.07 -5.85 36.29
C ASN A 198 -18.40 -4.35 36.12
N CYS A 199 -19.34 -3.98 35.26
CA CYS A 199 -19.71 -2.59 35.03
C CYS A 199 -20.67 -2.09 36.13
N ARG A 200 -20.21 -1.12 36.92
CA ARG A 200 -21.02 -0.48 37.96
C ARG A 200 -21.95 0.64 37.44
N GLN A 201 -21.81 0.98 36.17
CA GLN A 201 -22.54 2.07 35.50
C GLN A 201 -23.08 1.61 34.13
N SER A 202 -23.78 0.47 34.14
CA SER A 202 -24.26 -0.22 32.95
C SER A 202 -25.08 0.69 32.03
N ILE A 203 -26.04 1.45 32.56
CA ILE A 203 -26.86 2.39 31.78
C ILE A 203 -25.99 3.44 31.07
N ALA A 204 -25.03 4.05 31.78
CA ALA A 204 -24.16 5.08 31.20
C ALA A 204 -23.22 4.50 30.12
N CYS A 205 -22.63 3.33 30.37
CA CYS A 205 -21.76 2.68 29.37
C CYS A 205 -22.55 2.20 28.14
N GLY A 206 -23.76 1.67 28.32
CA GLY A 206 -24.63 1.30 27.20
C GLY A 206 -25.06 2.50 26.37
N ALA A 207 -25.36 3.63 27.02
CA ALA A 207 -25.64 4.89 26.33
C ALA A 207 -24.42 5.43 25.57
N ALA A 208 -23.23 5.34 26.17
CA ALA A 208 -21.97 5.72 25.52
C ALA A 208 -21.69 4.88 24.27
N ILE A 209 -21.88 3.56 24.33
CA ILE A 209 -21.73 2.67 23.16
C ILE A 209 -22.69 3.05 22.04
N LYS A 210 -23.99 3.23 22.37
CA LYS A 210 -24.98 3.69 21.38
C LYS A 210 -24.57 5.03 20.76
N LYS A 211 -24.03 5.95 21.57
CA LYS A 211 -23.56 7.24 21.08
C LYS A 211 -22.40 7.07 20.09
N ILE A 212 -21.38 6.28 20.44
CA ILE A 212 -20.23 6.02 19.56
C ILE A 212 -20.71 5.37 18.25
N PHE A 213 -21.59 4.37 18.33
CA PHE A 213 -22.19 3.74 17.15
C PHE A 213 -22.91 4.75 16.25
N ILE A 214 -23.71 5.64 16.84
CA ILE A 214 -24.43 6.70 16.11
C ILE A 214 -23.44 7.70 15.49
N ASP A 215 -22.41 8.12 16.23
CA ASP A 215 -21.43 9.11 15.78
C ASP A 215 -20.62 8.58 14.59
N ILE A 216 -20.27 7.30 14.58
CA ILE A 216 -19.64 6.61 13.44
C ILE A 216 -20.63 6.48 12.27
N SER A 217 -21.85 5.99 12.54
CA SER A 217 -22.85 5.69 11.50
C SER A 217 -23.40 6.93 10.79
N ARG A 218 -23.30 8.12 11.41
CA ARG A 218 -23.75 9.41 10.84
C ARG A 218 -22.76 10.03 9.87
N GLN A 219 -21.55 9.48 9.76
CA GLN A 219 -20.56 9.97 8.82
C GLN A 219 -20.98 9.57 7.40
N HIS A 220 -20.86 10.50 6.46
CA HIS A 220 -21.31 10.34 5.09
C HIS A 220 -20.23 10.80 4.10
N PRO A 221 -19.69 9.88 3.27
CA PRO A 221 -19.93 8.44 3.29
C PRO A 221 -19.46 7.77 4.61
N PRO A 222 -19.97 6.57 4.97
CA PRO A 222 -19.45 5.84 6.13
C PRO A 222 -17.96 5.57 5.93
N PRO A 223 -17.09 5.93 6.89
CA PRO A 223 -15.66 5.74 6.72
C PRO A 223 -15.29 4.27 6.77
N ILE A 224 -14.26 3.91 6.03
CA ILE A 224 -13.52 2.67 6.27
C ILE A 224 -12.41 3.02 7.26
N MET A 225 -12.40 2.36 8.42
CA MET A 225 -11.50 2.64 9.54
C MET A 225 -10.65 1.42 9.91
N ILE A 226 -10.52 0.43 9.01
CA ILE A 226 -9.80 -0.82 9.28
C ILE A 226 -8.33 -0.61 9.66
N LEU A 227 -7.74 0.53 9.27
CA LEU A 227 -6.37 0.90 9.57
C LEU A 227 -6.26 1.73 10.86
N ASN A 228 -7.37 2.17 11.44
CA ASN A 228 -7.35 3.09 12.57
C ASN A 228 -7.13 2.32 13.88
N PRO A 229 -6.18 2.76 14.73
CA PRO A 229 -6.11 2.25 16.09
C PRO A 229 -7.29 2.75 16.93
N TRP A 230 -7.42 2.21 18.14
CA TRP A 230 -8.42 2.66 19.11
C TRP A 230 -8.41 4.18 19.31
N ASP A 231 -9.56 4.82 19.13
CA ASP A 231 -9.72 6.26 19.35
C ASP A 231 -9.73 6.58 20.85
N LYS A 232 -8.79 7.42 21.26
CA LYS A 232 -8.60 7.83 22.66
C LYS A 232 -9.80 8.63 23.18
N ASP A 233 -10.59 9.27 22.32
CA ASP A 233 -11.78 10.00 22.73
C ASP A 233 -12.88 9.08 23.27
N TRP A 234 -12.84 7.79 22.90
CA TRP A 234 -13.74 6.77 23.46
C TRP A 234 -13.40 6.43 24.92
N ASP A 235 -12.17 6.71 25.38
CA ASP A 235 -11.71 6.32 26.72
C ASP A 235 -12.50 6.99 27.85
N ALA A 236 -12.85 8.27 27.65
CA ALA A 236 -13.60 9.06 28.63
C ALA A 236 -15.08 8.64 28.73
N SER A 237 -15.58 7.93 27.72
CA SER A 237 -17.00 7.58 27.59
C SER A 237 -17.36 6.27 28.31
N LEU A 238 -16.36 5.44 28.64
CA LEU A 238 -16.56 4.10 29.20
C LEU A 238 -15.92 3.96 30.58
N CYS A 239 -16.53 3.14 31.45
CA CYS A 239 -15.85 2.72 32.68
C CYS A 239 -14.64 1.82 32.36
N SER A 240 -13.72 1.66 33.31
CA SER A 240 -12.47 0.92 33.11
C SER A 240 -12.66 -0.53 32.64
N SER A 241 -13.67 -1.25 33.15
CA SER A 241 -13.94 -2.64 32.75
C SER A 241 -14.51 -2.73 31.32
N CYS A 242 -15.47 -1.88 30.96
CA CYS A 242 -16.03 -1.81 29.61
C CYS A 242 -14.98 -1.36 28.59
N ARG A 243 -14.20 -0.32 28.89
CA ARG A 243 -13.12 0.18 28.03
C ARG A 243 -12.10 -0.91 27.73
N LYS A 244 -11.63 -1.64 28.75
CA LYS A 244 -10.65 -2.72 28.56
C LYS A 244 -11.18 -3.83 27.65
N LYS A 245 -12.46 -4.22 27.79
CA LYS A 245 -13.09 -5.22 26.92
C LYS A 245 -13.28 -4.68 25.49
N ALA A 246 -13.83 -3.46 25.35
CA ALA A 246 -14.07 -2.82 24.06
C ALA A 246 -12.77 -2.67 23.25
N LYS A 247 -11.72 -2.14 23.87
CA LYS A 247 -10.41 -1.98 23.22
C LYS A 247 -9.83 -3.31 22.77
N LYS A 248 -9.87 -4.34 23.62
CA LYS A 248 -9.41 -5.69 23.24
C LYS A 248 -10.19 -6.24 22.04
N LEU A 249 -11.51 -6.09 22.03
CA LEU A 249 -12.36 -6.56 20.92
C LEU A 249 -12.08 -5.76 19.63
N HIS A 250 -11.89 -4.45 19.74
CA HIS A 250 -11.52 -3.59 18.63
C HIS A 250 -10.17 -4.02 18.02
N ASP A 251 -9.13 -4.16 18.85
CA ASP A 251 -7.78 -4.51 18.41
C ASP A 251 -7.76 -5.90 17.75
N THR A 252 -8.43 -6.91 18.34
CA THR A 252 -8.58 -8.24 17.72
C THR A 252 -9.40 -8.21 16.42
N GLY A 253 -10.45 -7.40 16.38
CA GLY A 253 -11.24 -7.23 15.16
C GLY A 253 -10.47 -6.50 14.06
N ARG A 254 -9.56 -5.59 14.43
CA ARG A 254 -8.64 -4.90 13.51
C ARG A 254 -7.59 -5.85 12.94
N GLU A 255 -6.98 -6.71 13.75
CA GLU A 255 -6.11 -7.81 13.28
C GLU A 255 -6.87 -8.71 12.28
N THR A 256 -8.13 -9.04 12.58
CA THR A 256 -8.98 -9.83 11.66
C THR A 256 -9.24 -9.09 10.35
N CYS A 257 -9.47 -7.77 10.40
CA CYS A 257 -9.60 -6.95 9.20
C CYS A 257 -8.33 -6.96 8.36
N TRP A 258 -7.16 -6.82 8.99
CA TRP A 258 -5.87 -6.81 8.34
C TRP A 258 -5.58 -8.12 7.60
N GLU A 259 -5.82 -9.27 8.24
CA GLU A 259 -5.59 -10.58 7.61
C GLU A 259 -6.54 -10.85 6.44
N ALA A 260 -7.80 -10.41 6.52
CA ALA A 260 -8.78 -10.61 5.44
C ALA A 260 -8.74 -9.51 4.35
N MET A 261 -7.94 -8.46 4.55
CA MET A 261 -7.86 -7.31 3.65
C MET A 261 -7.47 -7.68 2.21
N PRO A 262 -6.46 -8.54 1.95
CA PRO A 262 -6.16 -8.97 0.59
C PRO A 262 -7.37 -9.60 -0.12
N ALA A 263 -8.08 -10.49 0.57
CA ALA A 263 -9.26 -11.16 0.03
C ALA A 263 -10.44 -10.19 -0.23
N ALA A 264 -10.53 -9.09 0.54
CA ALA A 264 -11.48 -8.02 0.26
C ALA A 264 -11.23 -7.42 -1.13
N PHE A 265 -9.97 -7.19 -1.48
CA PHE A 265 -9.57 -6.69 -2.79
C PHE A 265 -9.50 -7.76 -3.90
N GLY A 266 -9.84 -9.01 -3.60
CA GLY A 266 -9.77 -10.11 -4.57
C GLY A 266 -8.34 -10.61 -4.84
N LEU A 267 -7.44 -10.39 -3.89
CA LEU A 267 -6.06 -10.86 -3.92
C LEU A 267 -5.88 -12.12 -3.07
N PRO A 268 -4.82 -12.92 -3.30
CA PRO A 268 -4.41 -14.00 -2.41
C PRO A 268 -4.06 -13.54 -0.99
N GLU A 269 -3.96 -14.48 -0.06
CA GLU A 269 -3.53 -14.21 1.32
C GLU A 269 -2.10 -13.65 1.38
N TRP A 270 -1.78 -12.96 2.47
CA TRP A 270 -0.48 -12.29 2.66
C TRP A 270 0.73 -13.19 2.42
N ALA A 271 0.68 -14.46 2.85
CA ALA A 271 1.77 -15.40 2.66
C ALA A 271 2.03 -15.70 1.18
N GLU A 272 0.97 -15.87 0.39
CA GLU A 272 1.06 -16.12 -1.05
C GLU A 272 1.51 -14.86 -1.80
N LEU A 273 0.98 -13.69 -1.43
CA LEU A 273 1.43 -12.42 -2.01
C LEU A 273 2.95 -12.19 -1.82
N LYS A 274 3.46 -12.49 -0.62
CA LYS A 274 4.89 -12.39 -0.32
C LYS A 274 5.73 -13.39 -1.11
N SER A 275 5.21 -14.60 -1.37
CA SER A 275 5.95 -15.57 -2.19
C SER A 275 6.01 -15.17 -3.66
N LEU A 276 4.98 -14.48 -4.17
CA LEU A 276 4.91 -14.01 -5.56
C LEU A 276 5.79 -12.78 -5.85
N ASP A 277 6.39 -12.15 -4.84
CA ASP A 277 7.26 -11.00 -5.04
C ASP A 277 8.51 -11.39 -5.85
N PHE A 278 8.61 -10.85 -7.05
CA PHE A 278 9.65 -11.09 -8.06
C PHE A 278 9.74 -12.50 -8.65
N GLU A 279 8.69 -13.31 -8.52
CA GLU A 279 8.49 -14.46 -9.43
C GLU A 279 8.19 -13.98 -10.86
#